data_AF-A0A9N9CQU4-F1
#
_entry.id   AF-A0A9N9CQU4-F1
#
_cell.length_a   1.000
_cell.length_b   1.000
_cell.length_c   1.000
_cell.angle_alpha   90.00
_cell.angle_beta   90.00
_cell.angle_gamma   90.00
#
_symmetry.space_group_name_H-M   'P 1'
#
loop_
_entity.id
_entity.type
_entity.pdbx_description
1 polymer ?
#
loop_
_entity_poly.entity_id
_entity_poly.type
_entity_poly.pdbx_seq_one_letter_code
_entity_poly.pdbx_strand_id
1 'polypeptide(L)'
;MLLFAGCSRTLVGYAWPCRHDSAFQDTRFAPISARELSHLTCGISLLTNFEEAEGYLDWEVGIHGIWIEFTDDNNVCRTATYLPEVSAEQGWTRIETIDSLLRKAGYTDHITDEIRKRIVLTRYQSSKYTITYEEYINYLDNMGIVPVRGGKRSNKSSKVGNLLFE
;
A
#
# COMPACT_ATOMS: atom_id res chain seq x y z
N MET A 1 -12.05 6.03 -6.60
CA MET A 1 -11.80 4.61 -6.32
C MET A 1 -10.42 4.49 -5.71
N LEU A 2 -10.33 4.30 -4.39
CA LEU A 2 -9.06 4.17 -3.67
C LEU A 2 -8.47 2.79 -3.99
N LEU A 3 -7.43 2.75 -4.83
CA LEU A 3 -6.64 1.54 -5.03
C LEU A 3 -5.83 1.28 -3.75
N PHE A 4 -6.33 0.38 -2.90
CA PHE A 4 -5.53 -0.25 -1.85
C PHE A 4 -4.57 -1.22 -2.53
N ALA A 5 -3.33 -0.80 -2.77
CA ALA A 5 -2.26 -1.70 -3.17
C ALA A 5 -1.90 -2.58 -1.96
N GLY A 6 -2.13 -3.88 -2.11
CA GLY A 6 -1.78 -4.88 -1.13
C GLY A 6 -0.28 -4.86 -0.83
N CYS A 7 0.03 -5.00 0.47
CA CYS A 7 1.37 -5.08 1.02
C CYS A 7 2.10 -6.31 0.47
N SER A 8 3.07 -6.10 -0.43
CA SER A 8 4.12 -7.08 -0.69
C SER A 8 5.48 -6.46 -0.32
N ARG A 9 6.17 -7.17 0.57
CA ARG A 9 7.46 -6.84 1.18
C ARG A 9 8.46 -6.44 0.08
N THR A 10 8.89 -5.18 0.01
CA THR A 10 9.91 -4.76 -0.98
C THR A 10 11.19 -4.38 -0.29
N LEU A 11 12.13 -5.34 -0.25
CA LEU A 11 13.55 -5.03 -0.24
C LEU A 11 13.88 -4.40 -1.60
N VAL A 12 14.33 -3.14 -1.56
CA VAL A 12 15.17 -2.44 -2.54
C VAL A 12 15.01 -2.82 -4.02
N GLY A 13 14.36 -1.96 -4.83
CA GLY A 13 14.72 -1.84 -6.25
C GLY A 13 13.62 -1.78 -7.32
N TYR A 14 12.34 -2.09 -7.03
CA TYR A 14 11.34 -2.22 -8.11
C TYR A 14 9.97 -1.63 -7.73
N ALA A 15 9.78 -0.33 -7.95
CA ALA A 15 8.45 0.31 -7.95
C ALA A 15 7.65 0.07 -9.25
N TRP A 16 8.20 -0.72 -10.19
CA TRP A 16 7.64 -0.95 -11.53
C TRP A 16 6.50 -1.99 -11.61
N PRO A 17 6.48 -3.10 -10.83
CA PRO A 17 5.46 -4.14 -11.00
C PRO A 17 4.05 -3.71 -10.57
N CYS A 18 3.93 -2.93 -9.50
CA CYS A 18 2.65 -2.65 -8.84
C CYS A 18 1.67 -1.84 -9.70
N ARG A 19 2.17 -1.06 -10.68
CA ARG A 19 1.35 -0.20 -11.55
C ARG A 19 0.58 -0.98 -12.61
N HIS A 20 1.15 -2.07 -13.13
CA HIS A 20 0.51 -2.88 -14.18
C HIS A 20 -0.64 -3.72 -13.58
N ASP A 21 -0.39 -4.33 -12.43
CA ASP A 21 -1.36 -5.25 -11.82
C ASP A 21 -2.60 -4.52 -11.26
N SER A 22 -2.39 -3.38 -10.58
CA SER A 22 -3.50 -2.63 -9.95
C SER A 22 -4.48 -2.01 -10.95
N ALA A 23 -4.03 -1.68 -12.16
CA ALA A 23 -4.85 -1.00 -13.16
C ALA A 23 -5.51 -1.96 -14.17
N PHE A 24 -4.89 -3.10 -14.45
CA PHE A 24 -5.32 -3.99 -15.55
C PHE A 24 -5.50 -5.47 -15.17
N GLN A 25 -5.00 -5.92 -14.01
CA GLN A 25 -5.09 -7.32 -13.57
C GLN A 25 -5.88 -7.50 -12.27
N ASP A 26 -6.50 -6.45 -11.72
CA ASP A 26 -7.43 -6.60 -10.59
C ASP A 26 -8.78 -7.12 -11.09
N THR A 27 -8.99 -8.44 -11.01
CA THR A 27 -10.21 -9.13 -11.47
C THR A 27 -11.49 -8.73 -10.74
N ARG A 28 -11.39 -7.98 -9.63
CA ARG A 28 -12.55 -7.49 -8.88
C ARG A 28 -13.17 -6.25 -9.54
N PHE A 29 -12.44 -5.56 -10.39
CA PHE A 29 -12.89 -4.34 -11.07
C PHE A 29 -12.77 -4.51 -12.59
N ALA A 30 -13.69 -3.90 -13.33
CA ALA A 30 -13.58 -3.85 -14.79
C ALA A 30 -12.34 -3.01 -15.18
N PRO A 31 -11.64 -3.35 -16.28
CA PRO A 31 -10.48 -2.61 -16.73
C PRO A 31 -10.83 -1.15 -17.00
N ILE A 32 -9.97 -0.25 -16.51
CA ILE A 32 -10.20 1.20 -16.55
C ILE A 32 -10.21 1.71 -18.00
N SER A 33 -11.23 2.49 -18.38
CA SER A 33 -11.33 3.11 -19.69
C SER A 33 -10.63 4.49 -19.74
N ALA A 34 -10.14 4.88 -20.92
CA ALA A 34 -9.43 6.16 -21.08
C ALA A 34 -10.27 7.41 -20.73
N ARG A 35 -11.61 7.29 -20.72
CA ARG A 35 -12.53 8.38 -20.35
C ARG A 35 -12.67 8.54 -18.83
N GLU A 36 -12.34 7.51 -18.06
CA GLU A 36 -12.43 7.55 -16.59
C GLU A 36 -11.18 8.16 -15.97
N LEU A 37 -10.07 8.23 -16.71
CA LEU A 37 -8.77 8.75 -16.24
C LEU A 37 -8.88 10.15 -15.62
N SER A 38 -9.71 11.04 -16.18
CA SER A 38 -9.90 12.40 -15.68
C SER A 38 -10.57 12.47 -14.30
N HIS A 39 -11.24 11.40 -13.87
CA HIS A 39 -11.91 11.31 -12.57
C HIS A 39 -11.15 10.41 -11.58
N LEU A 40 -9.98 9.89 -11.96
CA LEU A 40 -9.19 9.02 -11.11
C LEU A 40 -8.17 9.79 -10.28
N THR A 41 -7.99 9.30 -9.06
CA THR A 41 -6.93 9.72 -8.15
C THR A 41 -6.00 8.53 -7.98
N CYS A 42 -4.71 8.73 -8.22
CA CYS A 42 -3.71 7.71 -7.96
C CYS A 42 -3.18 7.90 -6.54
N GLY A 43 -3.30 6.88 -5.70
CA GLY A 43 -2.72 6.84 -4.37
C GLY A 43 -1.55 5.86 -4.33
N ILE A 44 -0.42 6.29 -3.78
CA ILE A 44 0.72 5.43 -3.47
C ILE A 44 0.92 5.50 -1.96
N SER A 45 0.94 4.34 -1.31
CA SER A 45 1.31 4.21 0.09
C SER A 45 2.72 3.64 0.16
N LEU A 46 3.65 4.42 0.71
CA LEU A 46 5.01 3.98 0.98
C LEU A 46 5.09 3.52 2.43
N LEU A 47 5.55 2.29 2.65
CA LEU A 47 5.82 1.76 3.98
C LEU A 47 7.31 1.91 4.26
N THR A 48 7.64 2.57 5.37
CA THR A 48 9.02 2.93 5.74
C THR A 48 9.28 2.59 7.21
N ASN A 49 10.56 2.58 7.61
CA ASN A 49 11.00 2.42 9.00
C ASN A 49 10.49 1.14 9.66
N PHE A 50 10.75 -0.01 9.03
CA PHE A 50 10.47 -1.31 9.63
C PHE A 50 11.47 -1.59 10.74
N GLU A 51 10.98 -1.62 11.97
CA GLU A 51 11.76 -1.87 13.18
C GLU A 51 11.09 -2.96 14.00
N GLU A 52 11.87 -3.91 14.50
CA GLU A 52 11.39 -4.87 15.49
C GLU A 52 11.24 -4.15 16.83
N ALA A 53 10.08 -4.31 17.46
CA ALA A 53 9.75 -3.68 18.72
C ALA A 53 10.20 -4.56 19.89
N GLU A 54 10.57 -3.95 21.02
CA GLU A 54 11.05 -4.70 22.20
C GLU A 54 9.94 -5.51 22.88
N GLY A 55 8.68 -5.21 22.56
CA GLY A 55 7.54 -5.98 23.02
C GLY A 55 6.26 -5.66 22.25
N TYR A 56 5.22 -6.45 22.51
CA TYR A 56 3.92 -6.34 21.83
C TYR A 56 3.17 -5.01 22.09
N LEU A 57 3.63 -4.19 23.03
CA LEU A 57 3.08 -2.86 23.35
C LEU A 57 3.98 -1.69 22.95
N ASP A 58 5.17 -1.96 22.39
CA ASP A 58 6.16 -0.94 22.03
C ASP A 58 5.85 -0.31 20.65
N TRP A 59 4.65 0.27 20.56
CA TRP A 59 4.17 0.99 19.39
C TRP A 59 3.10 2.03 19.78
N GLU A 60 2.80 2.94 18.86
CA GLU A 60 1.87 4.05 19.11
C GLU A 60 0.69 4.00 18.13
N VAL A 61 -0.51 4.02 18.71
CA VAL A 61 -1.79 3.98 17.98
C VAL A 61 -1.90 5.23 17.10
N GLY A 62 -2.22 5.02 15.82
CA GLY A 62 -2.37 6.10 14.84
C GLY A 62 -1.07 6.65 14.23
N ILE A 63 0.10 6.23 14.75
CA ILE A 63 1.41 6.60 14.18
C ILE A 63 2.06 5.39 13.50
N HIS A 64 2.12 4.28 14.24
CA HIS A 64 2.81 3.08 13.80
C HIS A 64 1.81 2.04 13.27
N GLY A 65 2.07 1.55 12.06
CA GLY A 65 1.54 0.28 11.59
C GLY A 65 2.27 -0.87 12.27
N ILE A 66 1.58 -1.99 12.42
CA ILE A 66 2.10 -3.15 13.14
C ILE A 66 1.97 -4.40 12.28
N TRP A 67 3.02 -5.20 12.30
CA TRP A 67 3.06 -6.53 11.73
C TRP A 67 3.47 -7.48 12.85
N ILE A 68 2.60 -8.43 13.14
CA ILE A 68 2.87 -9.49 14.11
C ILE A 68 3.22 -10.80 13.42
N GLU A 69 4.17 -11.51 14.02
CA GLU A 69 4.52 -12.89 13.70
C GLU A 69 4.50 -13.70 15.01
N PHE A 70 3.84 -14.84 15.01
CA PHE A 70 3.83 -15.73 16.17
C PHE A 70 3.58 -17.18 15.74
N THR A 71 4.03 -18.09 16.60
CA THR A 71 3.80 -19.52 16.45
C THR A 71 2.77 -19.99 17.46
N ASP A 72 1.72 -20.62 16.93
CA ASP A 72 0.64 -21.22 17.71
C ASP A 72 1.11 -22.50 18.44
N ASP A 73 0.34 -23.01 19.40
CA ASP A 73 0.65 -24.24 20.14
C ASP A 73 0.68 -25.48 19.23
N ASN A 74 -0.02 -25.41 18.09
CA ASN A 74 0.04 -26.40 17.01
C ASN A 74 1.29 -26.27 16.12
N ASN A 75 2.26 -25.45 16.51
CA ASN A 75 3.49 -25.15 15.78
C ASN A 75 3.24 -24.54 14.38
N VAL A 76 2.14 -23.80 14.22
CA VAL A 76 1.78 -23.10 13.00
C VAL A 76 2.23 -21.65 13.10
N CYS A 77 3.12 -21.24 12.21
CA CYS A 77 3.52 -19.83 12.09
C CYS A 77 2.42 -19.04 11.40
N ARG A 78 1.99 -17.94 12.03
CA ARG A 78 0.94 -17.07 11.54
C ARG A 78 1.43 -15.64 11.53
N THR A 79 0.95 -14.87 10.56
CA THR A 79 1.28 -13.46 10.42
C THR A 79 0.02 -12.65 10.19
N ALA A 80 0.00 -11.43 10.72
CA ALA A 80 -1.04 -10.46 10.45
C ALA A 80 -0.48 -9.04 10.55
N THR A 81 -1.10 -8.12 9.82
CA THR A 81 -0.72 -6.71 9.87
C THR A 81 -1.93 -5.79 9.92
N TYR A 82 -1.77 -4.68 10.63
CA TYR A 82 -2.65 -3.52 10.55
C TYR A 82 -1.85 -2.28 10.17
N LEU A 83 -2.47 -1.47 9.32
CA LEU A 83 -1.99 -0.13 8.98
C LEU A 83 -2.25 0.82 10.15
N PRO A 84 -1.45 1.89 10.31
CA PRO A 84 -1.58 2.82 11.44
C PRO A 84 -2.99 3.40 11.57
N GLU A 85 -3.65 3.67 10.44
CA GLU A 85 -5.01 4.23 10.41
C GLU A 85 -6.08 3.29 11.02
N VAL A 86 -5.93 1.97 10.90
CA VAL A 86 -6.99 1.01 11.30
C VAL A 86 -7.23 1.06 12.80
N SER A 87 -6.16 1.10 13.59
CA SER A 87 -6.24 1.13 15.05
C SER A 87 -6.90 2.42 15.56
N ALA A 88 -6.56 3.56 14.94
CA ALA A 88 -7.09 4.87 15.29
C ALA A 88 -8.56 5.03 14.86
N GLU A 89 -8.94 4.56 13.68
CA GLU A 89 -10.31 4.64 13.16
C GLU A 89 -11.31 3.82 14.00
N GLN A 90 -10.88 2.67 14.51
CA GLN A 90 -11.71 1.84 15.38
C GLN A 90 -11.72 2.31 16.84
N GLY A 91 -10.80 3.20 17.23
CA GLY A 91 -10.64 3.65 18.60
C GLY A 91 -10.16 2.55 19.55
N TRP A 92 -9.45 1.54 19.02
CA TRP A 92 -8.94 0.43 19.83
C TRP A 92 -7.71 0.83 20.63
N THR A 93 -7.61 0.30 21.85
CA THR A 93 -6.37 0.34 22.62
C THR A 93 -5.32 -0.59 22.02
N ARG A 94 -4.06 -0.45 22.47
CA ARG A 94 -2.95 -1.32 22.02
C ARG A 94 -3.27 -2.80 22.23
N ILE A 95 -3.84 -3.16 23.38
CA ILE A 95 -4.17 -4.55 23.74
C ILE A 95 -5.30 -5.07 22.84
N GLU A 96 -6.39 -4.31 22.70
CA GLU A 96 -7.52 -4.71 21.84
C GLU A 96 -7.10 -4.88 20.38
N THR A 97 -6.18 -4.02 19.91
CA THR A 97 -5.64 -4.13 18.55
C THR A 97 -4.85 -5.44 18.37
N ILE A 98 -4.02 -5.81 19.35
CA ILE A 98 -3.26 -7.08 19.32
C ILE A 98 -4.21 -8.28 19.38
N ASP A 99 -5.23 -8.25 20.24
CA ASP A 99 -6.21 -9.33 20.33
C ASP A 99 -6.98 -9.50 19.02
N SER A 100 -7.39 -8.39 18.39
CA SER A 100 -8.02 -8.37 17.07
C SER A 100 -7.07 -8.92 15.98
N LEU A 101 -5.78 -8.57 16.03
CA LEU A 101 -4.77 -9.10 15.12
C LEU A 101 -4.59 -10.60 15.24
N LEU A 102 -4.54 -11.14 16.47
CA LEU A 102 -4.44 -12.58 16.70
C LEU A 102 -5.63 -13.30 16.08
N ARG A 103 -6.85 -12.77 16.28
CA ARG A 103 -8.07 -13.29 15.64
C ARG A 103 -7.97 -13.23 14.12
N LYS A 104 -7.47 -12.13 13.56
CA LYS A 104 -7.28 -11.94 12.12
C LYS A 104 -6.22 -12.88 11.53
N ALA A 105 -5.17 -13.20 12.28
CA ALA A 105 -4.16 -14.20 11.93
C ALA A 105 -4.73 -15.64 11.96
N GLY A 106 -5.98 -15.80 12.40
CA GLY A 106 -6.70 -17.06 12.47
C GLY A 106 -6.54 -17.80 13.79
N TYR A 107 -6.02 -17.17 14.84
CA TYR A 107 -5.93 -17.77 16.16
C TYR A 107 -7.34 -17.84 16.79
N THR A 108 -7.85 -19.05 16.95
CA THR A 108 -9.21 -19.31 17.44
C THR A 108 -9.28 -19.61 18.93
N ASP A 109 -8.16 -20.00 19.53
CA ASP A 109 -8.11 -20.39 20.94
C ASP A 109 -8.18 -19.18 21.90
N HIS A 110 -8.06 -19.46 23.19
CA HIS A 110 -8.11 -18.43 24.22
C HIS A 110 -6.82 -17.61 24.23
N ILE A 111 -6.95 -16.28 24.11
CA ILE A 111 -5.80 -15.38 24.10
C ILE A 111 -5.26 -15.25 25.52
N THR A 112 -4.18 -15.98 25.81
CA THR A 112 -3.43 -15.91 27.07
C THR A 112 -2.34 -14.85 27.01
N ASP A 113 -1.83 -14.41 28.17
CA ASP A 113 -0.66 -13.52 28.19
C ASP A 113 0.61 -14.19 27.68
N GLU A 114 0.68 -15.52 27.70
CA GLU A 114 1.81 -16.27 27.15
C GLU A 114 1.89 -16.13 25.63
N ILE A 115 0.76 -16.27 24.92
CA ILE A 115 0.76 -16.11 23.47
C ILE A 115 1.10 -14.67 23.08
N ARG A 116 0.61 -13.68 23.84
CA ARG A 116 0.97 -12.26 23.65
C ARG A 116 2.46 -11.99 23.78
N LYS A 117 3.14 -12.65 24.72
CA LYS A 117 4.60 -12.53 24.91
C LYS A 117 5.42 -13.25 23.85
N ARG A 118 4.85 -14.26 23.17
CA ARG A 118 5.49 -14.96 22.04
C ARG A 118 5.41 -14.17 20.72
N ILE A 119 4.63 -13.09 20.68
CA ILE A 119 4.50 -12.26 19.48
C ILE A 119 5.79 -11.50 19.23
N VAL A 120 6.34 -11.68 18.03
CA VAL A 120 7.34 -10.79 17.46
C VAL A 120 6.59 -9.68 16.74
N LEU A 121 6.73 -8.45 17.24
CA LEU A 121 6.08 -7.28 16.67
C LEU A 121 7.10 -6.47 15.87
N THR A 122 6.82 -6.23 14.59
CA THR A 122 7.53 -5.25 13.76
C THR A 122 6.62 -4.03 13.59
N ARG A 123 7.10 -2.87 14.01
CA ARG A 123 6.44 -1.59 13.75
C ARG A 123 6.96 -0.98 12.46
N TYR A 124 6.10 -0.25 11.76
CA TYR A 124 6.45 0.51 10.57
C TYR A 124 5.63 1.78 10.49
N GLN A 125 6.05 2.71 9.63
CA GLN A 125 5.30 3.93 9.35
C GLN A 125 4.79 3.88 7.91
N SER A 126 3.58 4.39 7.67
CA SER A 126 3.06 4.54 6.32
C SER A 126 2.98 6.02 5.96
N SER A 127 3.45 6.37 4.77
CA SER A 127 3.25 7.68 4.16
C SER A 127 2.42 7.50 2.91
N LYS A 128 1.21 8.08 2.92
CA LYS A 128 0.30 8.02 1.79
C LYS A 128 0.38 9.31 1.00
N TYR A 129 0.67 9.19 -0.29
CA TYR A 129 0.62 10.29 -1.24
C TYR A 129 -0.48 10.01 -2.25
N THR A 130 -1.35 11.00 -2.46
CA THR A 130 -2.41 10.93 -3.47
C THR A 130 -2.25 12.10 -4.42
N ILE A 131 -2.28 11.81 -5.72
CA ILE A 131 -2.27 12.82 -6.77
C ILE A 131 -3.49 12.61 -7.67
N THR A 132 -4.16 13.71 -7.99
CA THR A 132 -5.26 13.73 -8.96
C THR A 132 -4.73 13.75 -10.38
N TYR A 133 -5.57 13.36 -11.34
CA TYR A 133 -5.21 13.46 -12.76
C TYR A 133 -4.86 14.90 -13.17
N GLU A 134 -5.58 15.89 -12.65
CA GLU A 134 -5.33 17.31 -12.95
C GLU A 134 -3.95 17.76 -12.47
N GLU A 135 -3.58 17.42 -11.23
CA GLU A 135 -2.25 17.70 -10.67
C GLU A 135 -1.13 17.00 -11.45
N TYR A 136 -1.37 15.77 -11.90
CA TYR A 136 -0.40 15.04 -12.73
C TYR A 136 -0.19 15.71 -14.10
N ILE A 137 -1.26 16.17 -14.75
CA ILE A 137 -1.16 16.90 -16.03
C ILE A 137 -0.43 18.23 -15.83
N ASN A 138 -0.72 18.96 -14.75
CA ASN A 138 -0.01 20.20 -14.42
C ASN A 138 1.48 19.96 -14.15
N TYR A 139 1.83 18.84 -13.49
CA TYR A 139 3.22 18.44 -13.28
C TYR A 139 3.94 18.16 -14.60
N LEU A 140 3.31 17.45 -15.54
CA LEU A 140 3.87 17.19 -16.87
C LEU A 140 4.09 18.47 -17.67
N ASP A 141 3.13 19.40 -17.63
CA ASP A 141 3.22 20.70 -18.31
C ASP A 141 4.38 21.54 -17.75
N ASN A 142 4.52 21.59 -16.42
CA ASN A 142 5.63 22.27 -15.74
C ASN A 142 7.00 21.66 -16.05
N MET A 143 7.08 20.37 -16.35
CA MET A 143 8.31 19.70 -16.77
C MET A 143 8.59 19.83 -18.28
N GLY A 144 7.70 20.47 -19.06
CA GLY A 144 7.80 20.55 -20.51
C GLY A 144 7.59 19.20 -21.22
N ILE A 145 7.06 18.20 -20.52
CA ILE A 145 6.72 16.89 -21.07
C ILE A 145 5.28 16.98 -21.57
N VAL A 146 5.11 17.39 -22.83
CA VAL A 146 3.78 17.52 -23.41
C VAL A 146 3.20 16.12 -23.65
N PRO A 147 2.13 15.68 -22.95
CA PRO A 147 1.45 14.47 -23.34
C PRO A 147 0.86 14.71 -24.73
N VAL A 148 1.21 13.87 -25.70
CA VAL A 148 0.64 13.91 -27.04
C VAL A 148 -0.87 13.70 -26.88
N ARG A 149 -1.64 14.80 -26.85
CA ARG A 149 -3.09 14.74 -26.86
C ARG A 149 -3.47 13.98 -28.12
N GLY A 150 -4.16 12.86 -27.96
CA GLY A 150 -4.78 12.10 -29.05
C GLY A 150 -5.85 12.95 -29.74
N GLY A 151 -5.41 13.95 -30.51
CA GLY A 151 -6.20 14.79 -31.38
C GLY A 151 -5.83 14.46 -32.82
N LYS A 152 -6.86 14.16 -33.62
CA LYS A 152 -6.82 13.77 -35.04
C LYS A 152 -5.60 14.34 -35.79
N ARG A 153 -4.89 13.46 -36.51
CA ARG A 153 -3.87 13.81 -37.52
C ARG A 153 -4.37 14.97 -38.39
N SER A 154 -3.84 16.17 -38.16
CA SER A 154 -3.73 17.18 -39.20
C SER A 154 -2.26 17.26 -39.58
N ASN A 155 -1.97 16.82 -40.81
CA ASN A 155 -0.65 16.86 -41.44
C ASN A 155 0.05 18.20 -41.22
N LYS A 156 1.11 18.23 -40.40
CA LYS A 156 2.28 19.07 -40.64
C LYS A 156 3.54 18.32 -40.21
N SER A 157 4.39 18.09 -41.21
CA SER A 157 5.71 17.49 -41.14
C SER A 157 6.60 18.23 -40.14
N SER A 158 7.24 17.51 -39.21
CA SER A 158 8.45 17.92 -38.48
C SER A 158 9.03 16.73 -37.70
N LYS A 159 10.19 16.25 -38.16
CA LYS A 159 11.21 15.37 -37.56
C LYS A 159 10.84 14.54 -36.32
N VAL A 160 10.76 13.22 -36.54
CA VAL A 160 10.69 12.19 -35.49
C VAL A 160 12.11 11.97 -34.93
N GLY A 161 12.34 12.36 -33.68
CA GLY A 161 13.43 11.82 -32.88
C GLY A 161 12.98 10.49 -32.28
N ASN A 162 13.61 9.39 -32.69
CA ASN A 162 13.44 8.08 -32.08
C ASN A 162 13.94 8.13 -30.63
N LEU A 163 13.06 7.82 -29.67
CA LEU A 163 13.45 7.30 -28.37
C LEU A 163 12.94 5.87 -28.31
N LEU A 164 13.79 4.96 -28.79
CA LEU A 164 13.73 3.54 -28.45
C LEU A 164 14.10 3.44 -26.97
N PHE A 165 13.18 2.94 -26.16
CA PHE A 165 13.50 2.41 -24.84
C PHE A 165 13.86 0.94 -25.04
N GLU A 166 15.16 0.61 -24.96
CA GLU A 166 15.64 -0.71 -24.53
C GLU A 166 15.68 -0.77 -23.01
#